data_AF-A0A925YYK8-F1
#
_entry.id   AF-A0A925YYK8-F1
#
_cell.length_a   1.000
_cell.length_b   1.000
_cell.length_c   1.000
_cell.angle_alpha   90.00
_cell.angle_beta   90.00
_cell.angle_gamma   90.00
#
_symmetry.space_group_name_H-M   'P 1'
#
loop_
_entity.id
_entity.type
_entity.pdbx_description
1 polymer ?
#
loop_
_entity_poly.entity_id
_entity_poly.type
_entity_poly.pdbx_seq_one_letter_code
_entity_poly.pdbx_strand_id
1 'polypeptide(L)'
;MAEDTALFLRSQGITAAYYHAGLSDTARSEIQEKFFANDYRAICATNAFGMGINKADVRTVVHLDLPETLEAYYQEAGRAGRDGVKSFAVMLYAKSDIDKRRYMIENSYPAREDVEHVFKTLASLTTQTHEVIIEKEKLLARLVTNRNDNFGAVKLDAAIGVLKRYALASELFETDENESLKILIPREELEAWIKSVDAASQTVHRAVLEQLLRSFGGECFMNRVGLSLGVFATKASLKSDEVLRVFQAWLAAGLAEFASEKTIALVLPMPQVDVKKLPIDWKFLDLRKKVTSEKFGEVLKYIRHTGCRRNYVLDYFGESHYTEHCGLCDACTGRHARKML
;
A
#
# COMPACT_ATOMS: atom_id res chain seq x y z
N MET A 1 9.81 -3.79 -2.14
CA MET A 1 9.80 -5.01 -2.98
C MET A 1 10.18 -4.73 -4.43
N ALA A 2 9.41 -3.96 -5.22
CA ALA A 2 9.78 -3.71 -6.62
C ALA A 2 11.15 -3.02 -6.76
N GLU A 3 11.42 -2.02 -5.92
CA GLU A 3 12.74 -1.36 -5.81
C GLU A 3 13.84 -2.35 -5.46
N ASP A 4 13.67 -3.10 -4.36
CA ASP A 4 14.64 -4.10 -3.89
C ASP A 4 14.95 -5.14 -4.97
N THR A 5 13.93 -5.65 -5.66
CA THR A 5 14.10 -6.61 -6.76
C THR A 5 14.85 -5.99 -7.93
N ALA A 6 14.55 -4.75 -8.31
CA ALA A 6 15.28 -4.07 -9.38
C ALA A 6 16.75 -3.84 -9.00
N LEU A 7 17.03 -3.44 -7.76
CA LEU A 7 18.38 -3.29 -7.23
C LEU A 7 19.13 -4.64 -7.22
N PHE A 8 18.45 -5.70 -6.78
CA PHE A 8 19.01 -7.05 -6.81
C PHE A 8 19.37 -7.46 -8.25
N LEU A 9 18.47 -7.30 -9.21
CA LEU A 9 18.74 -7.63 -10.62
C LEU A 9 19.93 -6.83 -11.18
N ARG A 10 20.01 -5.52 -10.87
CA ARG A 10 21.17 -4.68 -11.23
C ARG A 10 22.46 -5.21 -10.63
N SER A 11 22.44 -5.65 -9.37
CA SER A 11 23.62 -6.26 -8.73
C SER A 11 24.09 -7.54 -9.42
N GLN A 12 23.19 -8.22 -10.14
CA GLN A 12 23.47 -9.39 -10.97
C GLN A 12 23.79 -9.05 -12.44
N GLY A 13 24.00 -7.77 -12.78
CA GLY A 13 24.33 -7.32 -14.14
C GLY A 13 23.13 -7.25 -15.10
N ILE A 14 21.89 -7.28 -14.60
CA ILE A 14 20.67 -7.14 -15.41
C ILE A 14 20.20 -5.69 -15.34
N THR A 15 20.08 -5.01 -16.49
CA THR A 15 19.48 -3.67 -16.55
C THR A 15 18.01 -3.76 -16.15
N ALA A 16 17.66 -3.21 -15.00
CA ALA A 16 16.32 -3.29 -14.44
C ALA A 16 15.82 -1.91 -13.98
N ALA A 17 14.51 -1.68 -14.06
CA ALA A 17 13.84 -0.55 -13.45
C ALA A 17 12.71 -1.03 -12.53
N TYR A 18 12.24 -0.17 -11.61
CA TYR A 18 11.07 -0.44 -10.79
C TYR A 18 9.93 0.49 -11.16
N TYR A 19 8.69 0.01 -11.04
CA TYR A 19 7.50 0.77 -11.42
C TYR A 19 6.35 0.53 -10.42
N HIS A 20 5.86 1.59 -9.80
CA HIS A 20 4.71 1.55 -8.90
C HIS A 20 4.03 2.92 -8.81
N ALA A 21 2.90 2.98 -8.10
CA ALA A 21 2.07 4.19 -7.99
C ALA A 21 2.77 5.37 -7.30
N GLY A 22 3.68 5.11 -6.34
CA GLY A 22 4.46 6.17 -5.67
C GLY A 22 5.50 6.91 -6.53
N LEU A 23 5.61 6.58 -7.83
CA LEU A 23 6.45 7.34 -8.76
C LEU A 23 5.64 8.46 -9.41
N SER A 24 6.23 9.65 -9.54
CA SER A 24 5.68 10.75 -10.32
C SER A 24 5.39 10.33 -11.76
N ASP A 25 4.39 10.95 -12.39
CA ASP A 25 4.01 10.70 -13.79
C ASP A 25 5.20 10.78 -14.75
N THR A 26 6.06 11.79 -14.59
CA THR A 26 7.27 11.98 -15.41
C THR A 26 8.21 10.78 -15.31
N ALA A 27 8.56 10.36 -14.10
CA ALA A 27 9.39 9.18 -13.86
C ALA A 27 8.76 7.90 -14.44
N ARG A 28 7.44 7.73 -14.34
CA ARG A 28 6.72 6.58 -14.92
C ARG A 28 6.83 6.56 -16.44
N SER A 29 6.64 7.70 -17.11
CA SER A 29 6.78 7.84 -18.56
C SER A 29 8.19 7.52 -19.05
N GLU A 30 9.22 8.08 -18.40
CA GLU A 30 10.62 7.83 -18.79
C GLU A 30 11.01 6.35 -18.70
N ILE A 31 10.55 5.65 -17.64
CA ILE A 31 10.82 4.21 -17.46
C ILE A 31 10.13 3.40 -18.55
N GLN A 32 8.90 3.75 -18.91
CA GLN A 32 8.17 3.09 -19.99
C GLN A 32 8.91 3.27 -21.32
N GLU A 33 9.26 4.50 -21.70
CA GLU A 33 9.98 4.79 -22.95
C GLU A 33 11.27 3.99 -23.07
N LYS A 34 12.10 4.00 -22.02
CA LYS A 34 13.36 3.22 -21.97
C LYS A 34 13.14 1.72 -22.09
N PHE A 35 12.04 1.20 -21.56
CA PHE A 35 11.69 -0.21 -21.72
C PHE A 35 11.20 -0.55 -23.12
N PHE A 36 10.44 0.33 -23.77
CA PHE A 36 10.07 0.17 -25.17
C PHE A 36 11.29 0.23 -26.11
N ALA A 37 12.27 1.09 -25.79
CA ALA A 37 13.55 1.19 -26.48
C ALA A 37 14.52 0.01 -26.22
N ASN A 38 14.18 -0.89 -25.29
CA ASN A 38 15.01 -2.02 -24.82
C ASN A 38 16.27 -1.62 -24.02
N ASP A 39 16.29 -0.43 -23.42
CA ASP A 39 17.37 -0.01 -22.51
C ASP A 39 17.33 -0.81 -21.20
N TYR A 40 16.13 -1.16 -20.74
CA TYR A 40 15.91 -2.03 -19.61
C TYR A 40 15.54 -3.43 -20.07
N ARG A 41 16.30 -4.43 -19.60
CA ARG A 41 15.99 -5.85 -19.79
C ARG A 41 14.85 -6.32 -18.90
N ALA A 42 14.64 -5.70 -17.74
CA ALA A 42 13.59 -6.05 -16.80
C ALA A 42 12.89 -4.83 -16.21
N ILE A 43 11.58 -4.96 -15.96
CA ILE A 43 10.85 -4.06 -15.07
C ILE A 43 10.30 -4.87 -13.90
N CYS A 44 10.51 -4.39 -12.69
CA CYS A 44 9.90 -4.89 -11.46
C CYS A 44 8.71 -4.00 -11.09
N ALA A 45 7.50 -4.54 -11.03
CA ALA A 45 6.30 -3.77 -10.73
C ALA A 45 5.45 -4.42 -9.63
N THR A 46 4.76 -3.61 -8.82
CA THR A 46 3.85 -4.07 -7.76
C THR A 46 2.40 -4.24 -8.24
N ASN A 47 2.03 -3.58 -9.33
CA ASN A 47 0.74 -3.77 -9.99
C ASN A 47 0.98 -3.70 -11.50
N ALA A 48 1.11 -4.85 -12.14
CA ALA A 48 1.32 -4.93 -13.58
C ALA A 48 0.07 -4.45 -14.35
N PHE A 49 -1.13 -4.47 -13.76
CA PHE A 49 -2.38 -4.02 -14.38
C PHE A 49 -2.32 -2.52 -14.75
N GLY A 50 -1.72 -1.68 -13.90
CA GLY A 50 -1.66 -0.22 -14.08
C GLY A 50 -0.63 0.28 -15.09
N MET A 51 0.24 -0.58 -15.62
CA MET A 51 1.27 -0.14 -16.56
C MET A 51 0.73 0.09 -17.98
N GLY A 52 -0.38 -0.56 -18.37
CA GLY A 52 -0.89 -0.48 -19.74
C GLY A 52 0.11 -0.92 -20.82
N ILE A 53 1.27 -1.48 -20.45
CA ILE A 53 2.35 -1.79 -21.39
C ILE A 53 1.88 -2.83 -22.39
N ASN A 54 1.79 -2.38 -23.63
CA ASN A 54 1.54 -3.20 -24.80
C ASN A 54 2.82 -3.36 -25.61
N LYS A 55 3.82 -4.04 -25.03
CA LYS A 55 5.06 -4.40 -25.72
C LYS A 55 4.92 -5.84 -26.22
N ALA A 56 5.01 -6.04 -27.54
CA ALA A 56 4.65 -7.32 -28.15
C ALA A 56 5.64 -8.45 -27.83
N ASP A 57 6.90 -8.07 -27.64
CA ASP A 57 8.09 -8.93 -27.55
C ASP A 57 8.52 -9.24 -26.11
N VAL A 58 7.62 -9.12 -25.13
CA VAL A 58 7.91 -9.54 -23.74
C VAL A 58 8.11 -11.06 -23.70
N ARG A 59 9.31 -11.51 -23.31
CA ARG A 59 9.67 -12.94 -23.29
C ARG A 59 9.30 -13.66 -22.01
N THR A 60 9.30 -12.96 -20.87
CA THR A 60 9.07 -13.60 -19.58
C THR A 60 8.33 -12.67 -18.64
N VAL A 61 7.30 -13.19 -17.99
CA VAL A 61 6.61 -12.56 -16.86
C VAL A 61 6.86 -13.44 -15.64
N VAL A 62 7.37 -12.86 -14.56
CA VAL A 62 7.68 -13.57 -13.31
C VAL A 62 6.84 -12.97 -12.19
N HIS A 63 6.01 -13.80 -11.55
CA HIS A 63 5.29 -13.46 -10.33
C HIS A 63 6.15 -13.91 -9.14
N LEU A 64 6.55 -12.95 -8.31
CA LEU A 64 7.30 -13.18 -7.07
C LEU A 64 6.38 -13.40 -5.86
N ASP A 65 5.10 -13.05 -6.01
CA ASP A 65 4.04 -13.29 -5.05
C ASP A 65 2.90 -14.06 -5.71
N LEU A 66 2.07 -14.68 -4.87
CA LEU A 66 0.84 -15.31 -5.35
C LEU A 66 -0.13 -14.22 -5.86
N PRO A 67 -0.69 -14.39 -7.07
CA PRO A 67 -1.67 -13.47 -7.61
C PRO A 67 -2.93 -13.48 -6.74
N GLU A 68 -3.66 -12.36 -6.75
CA GLU A 68 -4.87 -12.23 -5.93
C GLU A 68 -5.96 -13.21 -6.35
N THR A 69 -6.07 -13.41 -7.66
CA THR A 69 -7.06 -14.26 -8.31
C THR A 69 -6.45 -14.88 -9.57
N LEU A 70 -7.09 -15.93 -10.10
CA LEU A 70 -6.61 -16.55 -11.33
C LEU A 70 -6.81 -15.64 -12.56
N GLU A 71 -7.79 -14.74 -12.51
CA GLU A 71 -8.01 -13.69 -13.51
C GLU A 71 -6.87 -12.69 -13.56
N ALA A 72 -6.40 -12.22 -12.40
CA ALA A 72 -5.24 -11.34 -12.33
C ALA A 72 -4.02 -12.04 -12.95
N TYR A 73 -3.75 -13.29 -12.53
CA TYR A 73 -2.67 -14.09 -13.11
C TYR A 73 -2.77 -14.22 -14.62
N TYR A 74 -3.95 -14.55 -15.16
CA TYR A 74 -4.14 -14.75 -16.59
C TYR A 74 -3.85 -13.48 -17.39
N GLN A 75 -4.34 -12.33 -16.91
CA GLN A 75 -4.10 -11.04 -17.55
C GLN A 75 -2.62 -10.62 -17.48
N GLU A 76 -1.98 -10.85 -16.33
CA GLU A 76 -0.56 -10.52 -16.11
C GLU A 76 0.35 -11.41 -16.94
N ALA A 77 0.14 -12.72 -16.92
CA ALA A 77 0.85 -13.70 -17.73
C ALA A 77 0.66 -13.44 -19.24
N GLY A 78 -0.54 -13.02 -19.66
CA GLY A 78 -0.89 -12.67 -21.04
C GLY A 78 -0.18 -11.43 -21.60
N ARG A 79 0.69 -10.77 -20.82
CA ARG A 79 1.60 -9.73 -21.33
C ARG A 79 2.77 -10.33 -22.11
N ALA A 80 3.13 -11.59 -21.87
CA ALA A 80 4.24 -12.25 -22.54
C ALA A 80 3.83 -12.81 -23.91
N GLY A 81 4.70 -12.70 -24.92
CA GLY A 81 4.57 -13.41 -26.19
C GLY A 81 3.40 -12.98 -27.10
N ARG A 82 3.05 -11.69 -27.10
CA ARG A 82 1.98 -11.17 -27.99
C ARG A 82 2.36 -11.19 -29.47
N ASP A 83 3.66 -11.28 -29.77
CA ASP A 83 4.20 -11.54 -31.11
C ASP A 83 4.11 -13.03 -31.55
N GLY A 84 3.56 -13.91 -30.71
CA GLY A 84 3.44 -15.35 -30.99
C GLY A 84 4.73 -16.14 -30.79
N VAL A 85 5.83 -15.49 -30.42
CA VAL A 85 7.11 -16.16 -30.12
C VAL A 85 7.04 -16.78 -28.73
N LYS A 86 7.67 -17.95 -28.57
CA LYS A 86 7.73 -18.68 -27.31
C LYS A 86 8.12 -17.76 -26.15
N SER A 87 7.27 -17.75 -25.14
CA SER A 87 7.41 -16.94 -23.94
C SER A 87 7.13 -17.78 -22.69
N PHE A 88 7.47 -17.25 -21.52
CA PHE A 88 7.30 -17.94 -20.25
C PHE A 88 6.53 -17.07 -19.25
N ALA A 89 5.51 -17.66 -18.64
CA ALA A 89 4.92 -17.16 -17.41
C ALA A 89 5.43 -18.03 -16.27
N VAL A 90 6.10 -17.42 -15.29
CA VAL A 90 6.70 -18.10 -14.15
C VAL A 90 6.04 -17.57 -12.89
N MET A 91 5.65 -18.48 -11.99
CA MET A 91 5.17 -18.15 -10.66
C MET A 91 6.10 -18.79 -9.64
N LEU A 92 6.74 -17.95 -8.82
CA LEU A 92 7.55 -18.38 -7.70
C LEU A 92 6.72 -18.21 -6.44
N TYR A 93 6.63 -19.26 -5.62
CA TYR A 93 5.95 -19.19 -4.35
C TYR A 93 6.56 -20.15 -3.33
N ALA A 94 6.53 -19.74 -2.07
CA ALA A 94 6.82 -20.56 -0.92
C ALA A 94 5.55 -20.80 -0.09
N LYS A 95 5.60 -21.78 0.83
CA LYS A 95 4.51 -22.02 1.78
C LYS A 95 4.20 -20.78 2.61
N SER A 96 5.23 -20.01 2.98
CA SER A 96 5.08 -18.74 3.68
C SER A 96 4.19 -17.75 2.95
N ASP A 97 4.18 -17.75 1.61
CA ASP A 97 3.43 -16.77 0.83
C ASP A 97 1.94 -17.13 0.80
N ILE A 98 1.64 -18.43 0.79
CA ILE A 98 0.27 -18.94 1.00
C ILE A 98 -0.27 -18.49 2.36
N ASP A 99 0.54 -18.66 3.42
CA ASP A 99 0.13 -18.35 4.78
C ASP A 99 -0.01 -16.82 5.00
N LYS A 100 0.93 -16.02 4.47
CA LYS A 100 0.83 -14.55 4.43
C LYS A 100 -0.45 -14.11 3.71
N ARG A 101 -0.73 -14.66 2.52
CA ARG A 101 -1.91 -14.26 1.74
C ARG A 101 -3.22 -14.66 2.43
N ARG A 102 -3.27 -15.85 3.05
CA ARG A 102 -4.42 -16.27 3.88
C ARG A 102 -4.62 -15.33 5.06
N TYR A 103 -3.53 -14.96 5.74
CA TYR A 103 -3.58 -14.00 6.84
C TYR A 103 -4.11 -12.63 6.37
N MET A 104 -3.62 -12.13 5.22
CA MET A 104 -4.12 -10.88 4.65
C MET A 104 -5.60 -10.95 4.33
N ILE A 105 -6.08 -11.98 3.61
CA ILE A 105 -7.50 -12.15 3.31
C ILE A 105 -8.33 -12.18 4.60
N GLU A 106 -7.92 -12.94 5.61
CA GLU A 106 -8.67 -13.03 6.86
C GLU A 106 -8.78 -11.69 7.60
N ASN A 107 -7.72 -10.87 7.53
CA ASN A 107 -7.67 -9.58 8.23
C ASN A 107 -8.13 -8.38 7.39
N SER A 108 -8.22 -8.52 6.05
CA SER A 108 -8.74 -7.47 5.15
C SER A 108 -10.28 -7.37 5.18
N TYR A 109 -10.96 -8.34 5.78
CA TYR A 109 -12.41 -8.33 5.99
C TYR A 109 -12.70 -8.41 7.49
N PRO A 110 -12.68 -7.28 8.21
CA PRO A 110 -12.88 -7.23 9.65
C PRO A 110 -14.29 -7.68 10.01
N ALA A 111 -14.45 -8.30 11.18
CA ALA A 111 -15.76 -8.67 11.68
C ALA A 111 -16.60 -7.42 11.99
N ARG A 112 -17.92 -7.59 12.11
CA ARG A 112 -18.82 -6.50 12.50
C ARG A 112 -18.38 -5.86 13.81
N GLU A 113 -18.06 -6.70 14.79
CA GLU A 113 -17.63 -6.28 16.13
C GLU A 113 -16.32 -5.49 16.08
N ASP A 114 -15.42 -5.84 15.16
CA ASP A 114 -14.15 -5.13 14.93
C ASP A 114 -14.40 -3.70 14.45
N VAL A 115 -15.25 -3.54 13.43
CA VAL A 115 -15.61 -2.24 12.86
C VAL A 115 -16.35 -1.37 13.87
N GLU A 116 -17.32 -1.95 14.58
CA GLU A 116 -18.07 -1.27 15.65
C GLU A 116 -17.13 -0.80 16.78
N HIS A 117 -16.17 -1.63 17.18
CA HIS A 117 -15.21 -1.29 18.22
C HIS A 117 -14.25 -0.18 17.78
N VAL A 118 -13.72 -0.26 16.55
CA VAL A 118 -12.88 0.80 15.98
C VAL A 118 -13.64 2.11 15.91
N PHE A 119 -14.87 2.11 15.39
CA PHE A 119 -15.70 3.31 15.32
C PHE A 119 -15.94 3.91 16.71
N LYS A 120 -16.32 3.09 17.69
CA LYS A 120 -16.55 3.54 19.07
C LYS A 120 -15.30 4.19 19.68
N THR A 121 -14.14 3.58 19.49
CA THR A 121 -12.88 4.10 20.02
C THR A 121 -12.52 5.42 19.33
N LEU A 122 -12.64 5.51 18.01
CA LEU A 122 -12.44 6.77 17.27
C LEU A 122 -13.42 7.86 17.72
N ALA A 123 -14.72 7.55 17.83
CA ALA A 123 -15.74 8.47 18.32
C ALA A 123 -15.46 8.97 19.74
N SER A 124 -14.89 8.14 20.62
CA SER A 124 -14.50 8.59 21.97
C SER A 124 -13.28 9.52 21.98
N LEU A 125 -12.54 9.59 20.88
CA LEU A 125 -11.34 10.42 20.71
C LEU A 125 -11.62 11.71 19.95
N THR A 126 -12.84 11.91 19.43
CA THR A 126 -13.15 13.10 18.63
C THR A 126 -13.08 14.38 19.46
N THR A 127 -12.54 15.43 18.87
CA THR A 127 -12.62 16.81 19.37
C THR A 127 -14.00 17.41 19.13
N GLN A 128 -14.21 18.68 19.54
CA GLN A 128 -15.42 19.44 19.21
C GLN A 128 -15.65 19.61 17.70
N THR A 129 -14.57 19.55 16.90
CA THR A 129 -14.60 19.60 15.43
C THR A 129 -14.88 18.24 14.79
N HIS A 130 -15.15 17.19 15.58
CA HIS A 130 -15.32 15.81 15.13
C HIS A 130 -14.07 15.20 14.46
N GLU A 131 -12.90 15.74 14.78
CA GLU A 131 -11.63 15.31 14.21
C GLU A 131 -10.92 14.36 15.18
N VAL A 132 -10.20 13.39 14.62
CA VAL A 132 -9.35 12.45 15.36
C VAL A 132 -7.98 12.45 14.72
N ILE A 133 -6.96 12.83 15.50
CA ILE A 133 -5.55 12.73 15.10
C ILE A 133 -4.85 11.86 16.15
N ILE A 134 -4.41 10.67 15.78
CA ILE A 134 -3.79 9.71 16.70
C ILE A 134 -2.74 8.84 15.99
N GLU A 135 -1.63 8.55 16.65
CA GLU A 135 -0.67 7.55 16.17
C GLU A 135 -1.34 6.17 16.08
N LYS A 136 -1.11 5.47 14.97
CA LYS A 136 -1.66 4.15 14.67
C LYS A 136 -1.30 3.14 15.74
N GLU A 137 -0.06 3.15 16.24
CA GLU A 137 0.38 2.29 17.33
C GLU A 137 -0.37 2.59 18.63
N LYS A 138 -0.64 3.86 18.94
CA LYS A 138 -1.43 4.26 20.12
C LYS A 138 -2.89 3.83 19.97
N LEU A 139 -3.47 3.97 18.78
CA LEU A 139 -4.83 3.49 18.52
C LEU A 139 -4.91 1.97 18.62
N LEU A 140 -3.95 1.25 18.04
CA LEU A 140 -3.83 -0.21 18.16
C LEU A 140 -3.74 -0.63 19.63
N ALA A 141 -2.87 0.00 20.42
CA ALA A 141 -2.74 -0.31 21.85
C ALA A 141 -4.08 -0.16 22.59
N ARG A 142 -4.85 0.91 22.29
CA ARG A 142 -6.19 1.12 22.86
C ARG A 142 -7.19 0.05 22.44
N LEU A 143 -7.12 -0.41 21.18
CA LEU A 143 -8.05 -1.39 20.62
C LEU A 143 -7.74 -2.83 21.07
N VAL A 144 -6.48 -3.16 21.36
CA VAL A 144 -6.06 -4.51 21.76
C VAL A 144 -6.19 -4.72 23.28
N THR A 145 -6.34 -3.64 24.05
CA THR A 145 -6.49 -3.72 25.51
C THR A 145 -7.67 -4.63 25.87
N ASN A 146 -7.41 -5.71 26.62
CA ASN A 146 -8.38 -6.72 27.06
C ASN A 146 -9.01 -7.58 25.94
N ARG A 147 -8.34 -7.75 24.80
CA ARG A 147 -8.76 -8.69 23.75
C ARG A 147 -7.89 -9.95 23.74
N ASN A 148 -8.52 -11.10 23.54
CA ASN A 148 -7.84 -12.40 23.34
C ASN A 148 -7.73 -12.79 21.86
N ASP A 149 -8.11 -11.92 20.93
CA ASP A 149 -8.07 -12.16 19.50
C ASP A 149 -6.86 -11.52 18.81
N ASN A 150 -6.56 -11.98 17.59
CA ASN A 150 -5.40 -11.50 16.81
C ASN A 150 -5.70 -10.17 16.10
N PHE A 151 -6.19 -9.17 16.83
CA PHE A 151 -6.44 -7.83 16.29
C PHE A 151 -5.11 -7.08 16.09
N GLY A 152 -4.82 -6.65 14.86
CA GLY A 152 -3.55 -6.01 14.51
C GLY A 152 -3.69 -4.93 13.43
N ALA A 153 -2.57 -4.38 12.99
CA ALA A 153 -2.50 -3.25 12.06
C ALA A 153 -3.32 -3.46 10.77
N VAL A 154 -3.21 -4.64 10.15
CA VAL A 154 -3.93 -4.97 8.91
C VAL A 154 -5.46 -4.89 9.11
N LYS A 155 -5.93 -5.40 10.24
CA LYS A 155 -7.36 -5.42 10.57
C LYS A 155 -7.88 -4.03 10.94
N LEU A 156 -7.07 -3.22 11.61
CA LEU A 156 -7.36 -1.82 11.87
C LEU A 156 -7.52 -1.04 10.55
N ASP A 157 -6.56 -1.18 9.63
CA ASP A 157 -6.60 -0.51 8.32
C ASP A 157 -7.86 -0.92 7.54
N ALA A 158 -8.18 -2.21 7.56
CA ALA A 158 -9.38 -2.73 6.92
C ALA A 158 -10.67 -2.17 7.55
N ALA A 159 -10.73 -2.06 8.88
CA ALA A 159 -11.88 -1.48 9.58
C ALA A 159 -12.05 0.01 9.25
N ILE A 160 -10.97 0.79 9.27
CA ILE A 160 -11.00 2.19 8.85
C ILE A 160 -11.41 2.31 7.39
N GLY A 161 -10.93 1.41 6.52
CA GLY A 161 -11.33 1.36 5.11
C GLY A 161 -12.83 1.08 4.93
N VAL A 162 -13.43 0.25 5.77
CA VAL A 162 -14.89 0.06 5.80
C VAL A 162 -15.59 1.36 6.21
N LEU A 163 -15.17 1.99 7.31
CA LEU A 163 -15.75 3.26 7.76
C LEU A 163 -15.69 4.34 6.68
N LYS A 164 -14.56 4.45 5.98
CA LYS A 164 -14.37 5.36 4.84
C LYS A 164 -15.33 5.09 3.70
N ARG A 165 -15.48 3.82 3.30
CA ARG A 165 -16.39 3.42 2.21
C ARG A 165 -17.85 3.82 2.47
N TYR A 166 -18.29 3.79 3.72
CA TYR A 166 -19.64 4.16 4.11
C TYR A 166 -19.78 5.60 4.61
N ALA A 167 -18.77 6.46 4.34
CA ALA A 167 -18.74 7.87 4.75
C ALA A 167 -18.92 8.08 6.27
N LEU A 168 -18.53 7.09 7.08
CA LEU A 168 -18.50 7.18 8.54
C LEU A 168 -17.18 7.76 9.08
N ALA A 169 -16.16 7.76 8.23
CA ALA A 169 -14.92 8.49 8.41
C ALA A 169 -14.46 9.02 7.05
N SER A 170 -13.73 10.13 7.02
CA SER A 170 -12.99 10.58 5.84
C SER A 170 -11.60 11.00 6.27
N GLU A 171 -10.63 10.97 5.35
CA GLU A 171 -9.33 11.56 5.66
C GLU A 171 -9.52 13.04 5.97
N LEU A 172 -8.79 13.53 6.97
CA LEU A 172 -8.73 14.96 7.23
C LEU A 172 -7.99 15.68 6.09
N PHE A 173 -7.10 14.98 5.37
CA PHE A 173 -6.24 15.54 4.31
C PHE A 173 -6.11 14.58 3.12
N GLU A 174 -6.15 15.11 1.89
CA GLU A 174 -6.01 14.38 0.62
C GLU A 174 -4.61 14.54 0.02
N THR A 175 -3.53 14.24 0.77
CA THR A 175 -2.17 14.33 0.21
C THR A 175 -1.69 12.96 -0.25
N ASP A 176 -1.21 12.86 -1.50
CA ASP A 176 -0.46 11.70 -1.99
C ASP A 176 0.92 11.56 -1.32
N GLU A 177 1.30 12.53 -0.48
CA GLU A 177 2.53 12.53 0.31
C GLU A 177 2.31 11.90 1.69
N ASN A 178 3.29 11.08 2.10
CA ASN A 178 3.28 10.24 3.29
C ASN A 178 3.19 11.03 4.61
N GLU A 179 3.51 12.32 4.58
CA GLU A 179 3.37 13.22 5.71
C GLU A 179 2.77 14.55 5.27
N SER A 180 2.13 15.25 6.20
CA SER A 180 1.60 16.58 5.94
C SER A 180 1.71 17.49 7.16
N LEU A 181 1.86 18.78 6.91
CA LEU A 181 2.03 19.79 7.93
C LEU A 181 1.20 21.04 7.60
N LYS A 182 0.54 21.62 8.60
CA LYS A 182 0.02 22.99 8.55
C LYS A 182 0.48 23.74 9.78
N ILE A 183 1.06 24.92 9.61
CA ILE A 183 1.34 25.83 10.71
C ILE A 183 0.07 26.63 10.99
N LEU A 184 -0.37 26.64 12.25
CA LEU A 184 -1.62 27.27 12.67
C LEU A 184 -1.47 28.73 13.09
N ILE A 185 -0.24 29.18 13.33
CA ILE A 185 0.07 30.52 13.82
C ILE A 185 0.85 31.33 12.78
N PRO A 186 0.79 32.67 12.83
CA PRO A 186 1.61 33.52 11.97
C PRO A 186 3.11 33.25 12.14
N ARG A 187 3.87 33.55 11.08
CA ARG A 187 5.32 33.32 11.03
C ARG A 187 6.06 34.01 12.18
N GLU A 188 5.70 35.25 12.48
CA GLU A 188 6.34 36.06 13.52
C GLU A 188 6.17 35.43 14.90
N GLU A 189 4.99 34.86 15.16
CA GLU A 189 4.68 34.16 16.41
C GLU A 189 5.44 32.84 16.51
N LEU A 190 5.55 32.08 15.41
CA LEU A 190 6.35 30.87 15.39
C LEU A 190 7.84 31.17 15.60
N GLU A 191 8.38 32.19 14.95
CA GLU A 191 9.76 32.63 15.17
C GLU A 191 10.01 33.11 16.60
N ALA A 192 9.02 33.77 17.22
CA ALA A 192 9.08 34.18 18.63
C ALA A 192 9.08 32.95 19.57
N TRP A 193 8.23 31.95 19.28
CA TRP A 193 8.21 30.69 20.03
C TRP A 193 9.53 29.92 19.88
N ILE A 194 10.11 29.86 18.68
CA ILE A 194 11.41 29.23 18.46
C ILE A 194 12.52 29.94 19.26
N LYS A 195 12.39 31.24 19.54
CA LYS A 195 13.36 31.95 20.41
C LYS A 195 13.16 31.66 21.90
N SER A 196 11.99 31.15 22.31
CA SER A 196 11.69 30.85 23.71
C SER A 196 12.08 29.43 24.14
N VAL A 197 12.31 28.50 23.19
CA VAL A 197 12.85 27.17 23.50
C VAL A 197 14.34 27.23 23.86
N ASP A 198 14.84 26.16 24.48
CA ASP A 198 16.24 26.07 24.93
C ASP A 198 17.23 26.26 23.77
N ALA A 199 18.38 26.87 24.07
CA ALA A 199 19.37 27.26 23.06
C ALA A 199 19.89 26.10 22.21
N ALA A 200 19.91 24.86 22.74
CA ALA A 200 20.36 23.69 21.98
C ALA A 200 19.33 23.29 20.91
N SER A 201 18.04 23.41 21.23
CA SER A 201 16.95 23.08 20.30
C SER A 201 16.71 24.16 19.22
N GLN A 202 17.00 25.44 19.49
CA GLN A 202 16.70 26.56 18.58
C GLN A 202 17.25 26.36 17.16
N THR A 203 18.48 25.84 17.05
CA THR A 203 19.16 25.64 15.77
C THR A 203 18.40 24.66 14.88
N VAL A 204 17.92 23.54 15.45
CA VAL A 204 17.17 22.51 14.73
C VAL A 204 15.80 23.04 14.31
N HIS A 205 15.09 23.72 15.20
CA HIS A 205 13.80 24.34 14.90
C HIS A 205 13.89 25.38 13.78
N ARG A 206 14.95 26.22 13.78
CA ARG A 206 15.18 27.18 12.69
C ARG A 206 15.46 26.50 11.36
N ALA A 207 16.32 25.47 11.34
CA ALA A 207 16.62 24.73 10.12
C ALA A 207 15.36 24.11 9.50
N VAL A 208 14.45 23.56 10.32
CA VAL A 208 13.16 23.04 9.88
C VAL A 208 12.27 24.15 9.31
N LEU A 209 12.13 25.29 10.02
CA LEU A 209 11.32 26.42 9.53
C LEU A 209 11.86 26.97 8.20
N GLU A 210 13.17 27.19 8.10
CA GLU A 210 13.80 27.64 6.87
C GLU A 210 13.58 26.66 5.72
N GLN A 211 13.67 25.35 6.00
CA GLN A 211 13.41 24.35 4.96
C GLN A 211 11.95 24.30 4.54
N LEU A 212 10.99 24.49 5.46
CA LEU A 212 9.57 24.62 5.11
C LEU A 212 9.34 25.82 4.19
N LEU A 213 9.90 26.98 4.54
CA LEU A 213 9.81 28.18 3.71
C LEU A 213 10.48 28.00 2.34
N ARG A 214 11.60 27.28 2.26
CA ARG A 214 12.26 26.97 0.98
C ARG A 214 11.45 26.01 0.11
N SER A 215 10.83 25.00 0.71
CA SER A 215 10.06 23.99 -0.02
C SER A 215 8.66 24.48 -0.43
N PHE A 216 8.01 25.27 0.43
CA PHE A 216 6.58 25.57 0.34
C PHE A 216 6.24 27.06 0.39
N GLY A 217 7.21 27.94 0.67
CA GLY A 217 6.95 29.37 0.83
C GLY A 217 5.96 29.67 1.97
N GLY A 218 5.07 30.62 1.76
CA GLY A 218 3.99 30.96 2.71
C GLY A 218 2.84 29.96 2.74
N GLU A 219 2.82 28.98 1.84
CA GLU A 219 1.71 28.04 1.68
C GLU A 219 1.45 27.23 2.96
N CYS A 220 2.52 26.85 3.68
CA CYS A 220 2.41 26.04 4.90
C CYS A 220 1.72 26.75 6.08
N PHE A 221 1.49 28.08 5.99
CA PHE A 221 0.72 28.86 6.97
C PHE A 221 -0.75 29.02 6.56
N MET A 222 -1.02 29.02 5.26
CA MET A 222 -2.37 29.19 4.73
C MET A 222 -3.09 27.84 4.66
N ASN A 223 -2.40 26.87 4.08
CA ASN A 223 -2.89 25.55 3.76
C ASN A 223 -1.96 24.48 4.31
N ARG A 224 -2.46 23.25 4.31
CA ARG A 224 -1.64 22.10 4.63
C ARG A 224 -0.79 21.74 3.43
N VAL A 225 0.48 21.44 3.69
CA VAL A 225 1.46 21.02 2.68
C VAL A 225 1.83 19.55 2.89
N GLY A 226 1.91 18.80 1.79
CA GLY A 226 2.47 17.45 1.78
C GLY A 226 4.00 17.51 1.86
N LEU A 227 4.61 16.56 2.55
CA LEU A 227 6.06 16.34 2.51
C LEU A 227 6.39 14.86 2.65
N SER A 228 7.52 14.43 2.08
CA SER A 228 8.18 13.18 2.47
C SER A 228 9.24 13.46 3.54
N LEU A 229 9.10 12.90 4.74
CA LEU A 229 9.95 13.20 5.89
C LEU A 229 11.44 12.92 5.60
N GLY A 230 11.74 11.81 4.92
CA GLY A 230 13.12 11.43 4.58
C GLY A 230 13.77 12.41 3.60
N VAL A 231 13.03 12.80 2.55
CA VAL A 231 13.51 13.78 1.56
C VAL A 231 13.65 15.16 2.20
N PHE A 232 12.66 15.56 3.00
CA PHE A 232 12.65 16.84 3.71
C PHE A 232 13.84 16.96 4.66
N ALA A 233 14.09 15.94 5.50
CA ALA A 233 15.19 15.93 6.45
C ALA A 233 16.55 16.04 5.74
N THR A 234 16.71 15.31 4.63
CA THR A 234 17.92 15.40 3.80
C THR A 234 18.15 16.81 3.27
N LYS A 235 17.11 17.48 2.76
CA LYS A 235 17.20 18.88 2.29
C LYS A 235 17.48 19.87 3.44
N ALA A 236 16.97 19.59 4.63
CA ALA A 236 17.23 20.37 5.83
C ALA A 236 18.64 20.14 6.41
N SER A 237 19.43 19.20 5.87
CA SER A 237 20.69 18.73 6.47
C SER A 237 20.52 18.20 7.91
N LEU A 238 19.40 17.52 8.16
CA LEU A 238 19.03 16.93 9.44
C LEU A 238 18.71 15.43 9.27
N LYS A 239 18.67 14.70 10.37
CA LYS A 239 18.13 13.34 10.40
C LYS A 239 16.60 13.38 10.51
N SER A 240 15.94 12.35 9.98
CA SER A 240 14.47 12.25 10.01
C SER A 240 13.90 12.25 11.43
N ASP A 241 14.62 11.70 12.41
CA ASP A 241 14.20 11.71 13.81
C ASP A 241 14.26 13.10 14.45
N GLU A 242 15.23 13.93 14.05
CA GLU A 242 15.34 15.33 14.49
C GLU A 242 14.17 16.17 13.98
N VAL A 243 13.83 16.04 12.70
CA VAL A 243 12.69 16.73 12.09
C VAL A 243 11.37 16.28 12.73
N LEU A 244 11.21 14.96 12.92
CA LEU A 244 10.00 14.41 13.54
C LEU A 244 9.80 14.96 14.97
N ARG A 245 10.86 15.05 15.76
CA ARG A 245 10.80 15.65 17.11
C ARG A 245 10.34 17.11 17.08
N VAL A 246 10.81 17.90 16.10
CA VAL A 246 10.37 19.29 15.94
C VAL A 246 8.88 19.37 15.62
N PHE A 247 8.40 18.58 14.66
CA PHE A 247 6.98 18.56 14.30
C PHE A 247 6.09 18.11 15.46
N GLN A 248 6.51 17.11 16.23
CA GLN A 248 5.82 16.68 17.43
C GLN A 248 5.77 17.76 18.51
N ALA A 249 6.85 18.52 18.70
CA ALA A 249 6.88 19.63 19.65
C ALA A 249 5.92 20.75 19.25
N TRP A 250 5.89 21.12 17.96
CA TRP A 250 4.94 22.11 17.45
C TRP A 250 3.49 21.66 17.55
N LEU A 251 3.21 20.38 17.30
CA LEU A 251 1.90 19.77 17.51
C LEU A 251 1.48 19.82 18.98
N ALA A 252 2.37 19.40 19.90
CA ALA A 252 2.09 19.41 21.33
C ALA A 252 1.86 20.83 21.88
N ALA A 253 2.49 21.83 21.30
CA ALA A 253 2.31 23.24 21.64
C ALA A 253 1.12 23.91 20.91
N GLY A 254 0.40 23.19 20.05
CA GLY A 254 -0.73 23.73 19.28
C GLY A 254 -0.34 24.75 18.20
N LEU A 255 0.93 24.79 17.80
CA LEU A 255 1.46 25.74 16.81
C LEU A 255 1.29 25.24 15.38
N ALA A 256 1.21 23.93 15.22
CA ALA A 256 1.09 23.27 13.95
C ALA A 256 0.27 21.99 14.10
N GLU A 257 -0.28 21.52 12.99
CA GLU A 257 -0.88 20.21 12.88
C GLU A 257 0.00 19.35 11.96
N PHE A 258 0.52 18.24 12.47
CA PHE A 258 1.35 17.30 11.72
C PHE A 258 0.69 15.94 11.64
N ALA A 259 0.65 15.36 10.44
CA ALA A 259 0.22 13.99 10.21
C ALA A 259 1.32 13.22 9.46
N SER A 260 1.50 11.95 9.80
CA SER A 260 2.41 11.03 9.11
C SER A 260 1.68 9.78 8.66
N GLU A 261 2.30 8.92 7.86
CA GLU A 261 1.77 7.58 7.53
C GLU A 261 1.46 6.74 8.77
N LYS A 262 2.15 7.02 9.87
CA LYS A 262 1.91 6.38 11.16
C LYS A 262 0.79 7.04 11.95
N THR A 263 0.23 8.15 11.48
CA THR A 263 -0.83 8.90 12.12
C THR A 263 -2.14 8.69 11.37
N ILE A 264 -3.18 8.36 12.10
CA ILE A 264 -4.56 8.33 11.60
C ILE A 264 -5.15 9.71 11.85
N ALA A 265 -5.48 10.41 10.77
CA ALA A 265 -6.09 11.73 10.79
C ALA A 265 -7.46 11.68 10.07
N LEU A 266 -8.55 11.60 10.83
CA LEU A 266 -9.89 11.37 10.30
C LEU A 266 -10.88 12.44 10.78
N VAL A 267 -11.85 12.75 9.92
CA VAL A 267 -13.11 13.39 10.33
C VAL A 267 -14.15 12.30 10.48
N LEU A 268 -14.90 12.31 11.59
CA LEU A 268 -16.06 11.44 11.79
C LEU A 268 -17.33 12.30 11.68
N PRO A 269 -18.06 12.28 10.55
CA PRO A 269 -19.21 13.19 10.36
C PRO A 269 -20.32 13.01 11.40
N MET A 270 -20.47 11.80 11.94
CA MET A 270 -21.55 11.43 12.84
C MET A 270 -21.03 10.58 14.02
N PRO A 271 -20.19 11.13 14.92
CA PRO A 271 -19.51 10.33 15.95
C PRO A 271 -20.44 9.81 17.05
N GLN A 272 -21.63 10.40 17.18
CA GLN A 272 -22.63 10.04 18.18
C GLN A 272 -23.59 8.91 17.74
N VAL A 273 -23.41 8.37 16.53
CA VAL A 273 -24.28 7.29 16.02
C VAL A 273 -24.10 6.03 16.87
N ASP A 274 -25.22 5.40 17.24
CA ASP A 274 -25.22 4.09 17.87
C ASP A 274 -24.52 3.08 16.97
N VAL A 275 -23.44 2.49 17.47
CA VAL A 275 -22.62 1.49 16.77
C VAL A 275 -23.46 0.33 16.21
N LYS A 276 -24.57 -0.03 16.86
CA LYS A 276 -25.43 -1.12 16.39
C LYS A 276 -26.30 -0.73 15.19
N LYS A 277 -26.41 0.57 14.90
CA LYS A 277 -27.21 1.16 13.82
C LYS A 277 -26.36 1.77 12.71
N LEU A 278 -25.06 1.46 12.65
CA LEU A 278 -24.21 1.92 11.56
C LEU A 278 -24.80 1.46 10.21
N PRO A 279 -24.89 2.36 9.20
CA PRO A 279 -25.49 2.07 7.90
C PRO A 279 -24.53 1.28 6.99
N ILE A 280 -24.00 0.18 7.51
CA ILE A 280 -23.04 -0.70 6.82
C ILE A 280 -23.79 -1.94 6.32
N ASP A 281 -23.62 -2.26 5.04
CA ASP A 281 -24.10 -3.54 4.50
C ASP A 281 -23.15 -4.67 4.90
N TRP A 282 -23.42 -5.24 6.07
CA TRP A 282 -22.66 -6.36 6.62
C TRP A 282 -22.73 -7.62 5.75
N LYS A 283 -23.89 -7.88 5.11
CA LYS A 283 -24.07 -9.04 4.23
C LYS A 283 -23.17 -8.92 3.00
N PHE A 284 -23.04 -7.72 2.44
CA PHE A 284 -22.15 -7.48 1.33
C PHE A 284 -20.67 -7.66 1.70
N LEU A 285 -20.25 -7.23 2.90
CA LEU A 285 -18.88 -7.45 3.37
C LEU A 285 -18.56 -8.94 3.56
N ASP A 286 -19.48 -9.70 4.16
CA ASP A 286 -19.34 -11.16 4.33
C ASP A 286 -19.27 -11.87 2.97
N LEU A 287 -20.13 -11.47 2.02
CA LEU A 287 -20.11 -12.02 0.67
C LEU A 287 -18.77 -11.74 -0.03
N ARG A 288 -18.22 -10.53 0.12
CA ARG A 288 -16.90 -10.19 -0.45
C ARG A 288 -15.78 -11.03 0.16
N LYS A 289 -15.80 -11.27 1.48
CA LYS A 289 -14.83 -12.14 2.16
C LYS A 289 -14.89 -13.55 1.59
N LYS A 290 -16.11 -14.09 1.44
CA LYS A 290 -16.36 -15.43 0.88
C LYS A 290 -15.83 -15.54 -0.55
N VAL A 291 -16.24 -14.63 -1.44
CA VAL A 291 -15.81 -14.63 -2.86
C VAL A 291 -14.29 -14.50 -2.97
N THR A 292 -13.66 -13.64 -2.18
CA THR A 292 -12.21 -13.45 -2.20
C THR A 292 -11.47 -14.71 -1.74
N SER A 293 -11.99 -15.38 -0.70
CA SER A 293 -11.44 -16.64 -0.21
C SER A 293 -11.59 -17.77 -1.23
N GLU A 294 -12.74 -17.84 -1.91
CA GLU A 294 -12.99 -18.81 -2.99
C GLU A 294 -12.03 -18.59 -4.16
N LYS A 295 -11.88 -17.33 -4.63
CA LYS A 295 -10.94 -16.98 -5.71
C LYS A 295 -9.49 -17.32 -5.36
N PHE A 296 -9.06 -17.05 -4.12
CA PHE A 296 -7.73 -17.47 -3.68
C PHE A 296 -7.61 -18.99 -3.62
N GLY A 297 -8.69 -19.70 -3.24
CA GLY A 297 -8.77 -21.16 -3.33
C GLY A 297 -8.49 -21.69 -4.73
N GLU A 298 -8.99 -21.01 -5.77
CA GLU A 298 -8.72 -21.37 -7.18
C GLU A 298 -7.25 -21.15 -7.58
N VAL A 299 -6.61 -20.09 -7.07
CA VAL A 299 -5.15 -19.92 -7.24
C VAL A 299 -4.40 -21.07 -6.59
N LEU A 300 -4.79 -21.49 -5.38
CA LEU A 300 -4.13 -22.61 -4.69
C LEU A 300 -4.32 -23.94 -5.41
N LYS A 301 -5.50 -24.18 -5.97
CA LYS A 301 -5.76 -25.35 -6.82
C LYS A 301 -4.90 -25.29 -8.09
N TYR A 302 -4.84 -24.13 -8.75
CA TYR A 302 -4.01 -23.91 -9.94
C TYR A 302 -2.55 -24.23 -9.67
N ILE A 303 -1.91 -23.68 -8.63
CA ILE A 303 -0.48 -23.90 -8.36
C ILE A 303 -0.17 -25.35 -7.96
N ARG A 304 -1.13 -26.05 -7.36
CA ARG A 304 -0.99 -27.47 -6.96
C ARG A 304 -1.40 -28.46 -8.04
N HIS A 305 -2.02 -27.98 -9.12
CA HIS A 305 -2.50 -28.84 -10.21
C HIS A 305 -1.35 -29.62 -10.85
N THR A 306 -1.53 -30.92 -11.04
CA THR A 306 -0.51 -31.81 -11.61
C THR A 306 -0.70 -32.07 -13.11
N GLY A 307 -1.85 -31.69 -13.68
CA GLY A 307 -2.14 -31.79 -15.10
C GLY A 307 -1.71 -30.56 -15.92
N CYS A 308 -2.24 -30.45 -17.14
CA CYS A 308 -1.93 -29.35 -18.04
C CYS A 308 -2.37 -28.00 -17.46
N ARG A 309 -1.41 -27.14 -17.08
CA ARG A 309 -1.69 -25.80 -16.53
C ARG A 309 -2.55 -24.94 -17.46
N ARG A 310 -2.29 -25.02 -18.77
CA ARG A 310 -3.06 -24.25 -19.76
C ARG A 310 -4.51 -24.67 -19.74
N ASN A 311 -4.78 -25.98 -19.73
CA ASN A 311 -6.16 -26.49 -19.74
C ASN A 311 -6.87 -26.13 -18.44
N TYR A 312 -6.20 -26.18 -17.29
CA TYR A 312 -6.79 -25.69 -16.02
C TYR A 312 -7.29 -24.24 -16.14
N VAL A 313 -6.49 -23.35 -16.75
CA VAL A 313 -6.88 -21.96 -16.94
C VAL A 313 -8.06 -21.86 -17.92
N LEU A 314 -8.02 -22.58 -19.04
CA LEU A 314 -9.12 -22.60 -20.00
C LEU A 314 -10.43 -23.11 -19.35
N ASP A 315 -10.37 -24.20 -18.59
CA ASP A 315 -11.49 -24.74 -17.81
C ASP A 315 -12.10 -23.70 -16.88
N TYR A 316 -11.26 -22.98 -16.14
CA TYR A 316 -11.69 -21.94 -15.21
C TYR A 316 -12.49 -20.82 -15.92
N PHE A 317 -12.11 -20.46 -17.14
CA PHE A 317 -12.79 -19.45 -17.94
C PHE A 317 -13.94 -20.00 -18.80
N GLY A 318 -14.20 -21.32 -18.76
CA GLY A 318 -15.19 -21.97 -19.61
C GLY A 318 -14.80 -21.99 -21.09
N GLU A 319 -13.50 -21.92 -21.40
CA GLU A 319 -12.95 -21.99 -22.75
C GLU A 319 -12.66 -23.44 -23.15
N SER A 320 -12.93 -23.78 -24.42
CA SER A 320 -12.66 -25.12 -24.95
C SER A 320 -11.16 -25.40 -25.08
N HIS A 321 -10.74 -26.61 -24.74
CA HIS A 321 -9.40 -27.11 -25.06
C HIS A 321 -9.39 -27.74 -26.45
N TYR A 322 -8.30 -27.51 -27.19
CA TYR A 322 -8.07 -28.16 -28.50
C TYR A 322 -7.25 -29.45 -28.38
N THR A 323 -6.61 -29.67 -27.22
CA THR A 323 -5.69 -30.79 -26.95
C THR A 323 -5.73 -31.18 -25.47
N GLU A 324 -5.57 -32.46 -25.14
CA GLU A 324 -5.45 -32.92 -23.73
C GLU A 324 -4.20 -32.37 -23.03
N HIS A 325 -3.12 -32.12 -23.78
CA HIS A 325 -1.86 -31.61 -23.29
C HIS A 325 -1.36 -30.48 -24.17
N CYS A 326 -1.04 -29.33 -23.59
CA CYS A 326 -0.56 -28.19 -24.36
C CYS A 326 0.90 -28.33 -24.87
N GLY A 327 1.66 -29.33 -24.37
CA GLY A 327 3.06 -29.55 -24.73
C GLY A 327 4.05 -28.46 -24.28
N LEU A 328 3.57 -27.36 -23.70
CA LEU A 328 4.38 -26.17 -23.41
C LEU A 328 4.54 -25.89 -21.91
N CYS A 329 3.55 -26.22 -21.08
CA CYS A 329 3.61 -25.94 -19.64
C CYS A 329 4.62 -26.85 -18.90
N ASP A 330 5.00 -26.44 -17.70
CA ASP A 330 5.86 -27.17 -16.75
C ASP A 330 5.40 -28.62 -16.51
N ALA A 331 4.10 -28.85 -16.39
CA ALA A 331 3.54 -30.19 -16.21
C ALA A 331 3.66 -31.05 -17.48
N CYS A 332 3.24 -30.53 -18.63
CA CYS A 332 3.33 -31.25 -19.92
C CYS A 332 4.77 -31.48 -20.38
N THR A 333 5.71 -30.62 -20.00
CA THR A 333 7.13 -30.75 -20.34
C THR A 333 7.91 -31.60 -19.32
N GLY A 334 7.24 -32.13 -18.29
CA GLY A 334 7.87 -32.95 -17.25
C GLY A 334 8.82 -32.20 -16.31
N ARG A 335 8.90 -30.86 -16.41
CA ARG A 335 9.78 -30.03 -15.56
C ARG A 335 9.28 -29.91 -14.13
N HIS A 336 8.00 -30.17 -13.88
CA HIS A 336 7.39 -30.15 -12.56
C HIS A 336 7.38 -31.52 -11.87
N ALA A 337 7.98 -32.56 -12.46
CA ALA A 337 8.21 -33.81 -11.76
C ALA A 337 9.13 -33.52 -10.56
N ARG A 338 8.55 -33.48 -9.35
CA ARG A 338 9.33 -33.47 -8.11
C ARG A 338 10.25 -34.68 -8.22
N LYS A 339 11.57 -34.45 -8.30
CA LYS A 339 12.52 -35.49 -7.92
C LYS A 339 12.12 -35.87 -6.50
N MET A 340 11.62 -37.09 -6.32
CA MET A 340 11.60 -37.70 -5.01
C MET A 340 13.06 -37.75 -4.58
N LEU A 341 13.44 -36.89 -3.64
CA LEU A 341 14.71 -36.99 -2.91
C LEU A 341 14.48 -37.90 -1.72
#